data_AF-A0A7W1T1W8-F1
#
_entry.id   AF-A0A7W1T1W8-F1
#
_cell.length_a   1.000
_cell.length_b   1.000
_cell.length_c   1.000
_cell.angle_alpha   90.00
_cell.angle_beta   90.00
_cell.angle_gamma   90.00
#
_symmetry.space_group_name_H-M   'P 1'
#
loop_
_entity.id
_entity.type
_entity.pdbx_description
1 polymer ?
#
loop_
_entity_poly.entity_id
_entity_poly.type
_entity_poly.pdbx_seq_one_letter_code
_entity_poly.pdbx_strand_id
1 'polypeptide(L)'
;MLTGKVIRFGVYQADLVGQELRKGGTRIKLQPQPFQVLTVLLERAGAPVSREELKKLLWAPDTFVDFDHGLNTTINKIRDALNDSPEIPKFIETLPNGYRFIGAVDPNPEPAVEVISVPTAPQLKPLNGRKLMPRFPIVAIATACLLLASLTVVRYEHAFSRQPRLNIKSIAVLPLRNLSGDSSQDYFSDSMTDELITQLAKTSNLRVVSSGSTMRFKNSNLSIPEMNRDLKVDAFVEGSVLRFGNDVRVTAQLIDSTTDRHIWAEDYHGELREILVLQNNIASAIADKVRARTIAPPDVPLPQPKQVDPRAYDAYLKGRGYWFRSKNPGENPDDLENSGAEYRRAIQYDPNYAPAYGGLADYYGLLAGDRGIPAKEGWVLCEEAAQKALKLDESLG
;
A
#
# COMPACT_ATOMS: atom_id res chain seq x y z
N MET A 1 -29.69 -34.66 1.50
CA MET A 1 -28.35 -34.66 0.88
C MET A 1 -28.27 -33.39 0.03
N LEU A 2 -27.51 -32.39 0.47
CA LEU A 2 -27.48 -31.06 -0.15
C LEU A 2 -26.62 -31.11 -1.42
N THR A 3 -27.26 -30.99 -2.58
CA THR A 3 -26.61 -30.85 -3.88
C THR A 3 -25.78 -29.56 -3.89
N GLY A 4 -24.46 -29.68 -4.06
CA GLY A 4 -23.55 -28.54 -4.14
C GLY A 4 -23.91 -27.65 -5.33
N LYS A 5 -24.28 -26.40 -5.07
CA LYS A 5 -24.61 -25.41 -6.11
C LYS A 5 -23.31 -24.95 -6.77
N VAL A 6 -22.86 -25.70 -7.77
CA VAL A 6 -21.71 -25.35 -8.61
C VAL A 6 -22.22 -24.53 -9.79
N ILE A 7 -21.75 -23.28 -9.91
CA ILE A 7 -22.08 -22.39 -11.03
C ILE A 7 -20.93 -22.43 -12.05
N ARG A 8 -21.25 -22.67 -13.32
CA ARG A 8 -20.28 -22.66 -14.42
C ARG A 8 -20.46 -21.44 -15.29
N PHE A 9 -19.36 -20.77 -15.65
CA PHE A 9 -19.36 -19.60 -16.52
C PHE A 9 -18.03 -19.50 -17.27
N GLY A 10 -18.08 -19.45 -18.60
CA GLY A 10 -16.87 -19.51 -19.44
C GLY A 10 -16.01 -20.74 -19.10
N VAL A 11 -14.74 -20.50 -18.75
CA VAL A 11 -13.78 -21.55 -18.32
C VAL A 11 -13.78 -21.81 -16.81
N TYR A 12 -14.66 -21.12 -16.08
CA TYR A 12 -14.67 -21.11 -14.62
C TYR A 12 -15.82 -21.95 -14.03
N GLN A 13 -15.57 -22.48 -12.84
CA GLN A 13 -16.54 -23.17 -12.01
C GLN A 13 -16.43 -22.64 -10.58
N ALA A 14 -17.53 -22.16 -10.01
CA ALA A 14 -17.60 -21.69 -8.63
C ALA A 14 -18.46 -22.66 -7.81
N ASP A 15 -17.84 -23.34 -6.84
CA ASP A 15 -18.54 -24.11 -5.83
C ASP A 15 -18.94 -23.17 -4.69
N LEU A 16 -20.23 -22.82 -4.64
CA LEU A 16 -20.74 -21.86 -3.66
C LEU A 16 -20.74 -22.41 -2.24
N VAL A 17 -20.77 -23.74 -2.06
CA VAL A 17 -20.76 -24.37 -0.73
C VAL A 17 -19.32 -24.50 -0.24
N GLY A 18 -18.42 -24.97 -1.10
CA GLY A 18 -17.00 -25.13 -0.81
C GLY A 18 -16.20 -23.82 -0.77
N GLN A 19 -16.79 -22.71 -1.24
CA GLN A 19 -16.11 -21.44 -1.50
C GLN A 19 -14.84 -21.61 -2.36
N GLU A 20 -14.95 -22.46 -3.40
CA GLU A 20 -13.85 -22.73 -4.32
C GLU A 20 -14.14 -22.21 -5.71
N LEU A 21 -13.22 -21.43 -6.27
CA LEU A 21 -13.21 -21.07 -7.67
C LEU A 21 -12.22 -21.97 -8.42
N ARG A 22 -12.60 -22.49 -9.58
CA ARG A 22 -11.75 -23.33 -10.44
C ARG A 22 -11.76 -22.81 -11.87
N LYS A 23 -10.64 -22.96 -12.59
CA LYS A 23 -10.50 -22.69 -14.03
C LYS A 23 -9.99 -23.94 -14.73
N GLY A 24 -10.79 -24.51 -15.63
CA GLY A 24 -10.44 -25.75 -16.31
C GLY A 24 -10.10 -26.92 -15.37
N GLY A 25 -10.72 -26.96 -14.18
CA GLY A 25 -10.46 -27.97 -13.14
C GLY A 25 -9.41 -27.58 -12.09
N THR A 26 -8.56 -26.59 -12.35
CA THR A 26 -7.53 -26.11 -11.41
C THR A 26 -8.11 -25.10 -10.42
N ARG A 27 -7.88 -25.28 -9.13
CA ARG A 27 -8.32 -24.34 -8.08
C ARG A 27 -7.58 -23.00 -8.19
N ILE A 28 -8.35 -21.92 -8.22
CA ILE A 28 -7.88 -20.53 -8.13
C ILE A 28 -8.11 -20.05 -6.70
N LYS A 29 -7.07 -19.49 -6.08
CA LYS A 29 -7.17 -18.90 -4.75
C LYS A 29 -7.93 -17.58 -4.84
N LEU A 30 -9.13 -17.53 -4.29
CA LEU A 30 -9.90 -16.31 -4.05
C LEU A 30 -10.15 -16.19 -2.54
N GLN A 31 -9.95 -15.00 -1.97
CA GLN A 31 -10.17 -14.77 -0.54
C GLN A 31 -11.68 -14.87 -0.20
N PRO A 32 -12.06 -15.20 1.04
CA PRO A 32 -13.47 -15.41 1.41
C PRO A 32 -14.39 -14.23 1.07
N GLN A 33 -13.96 -13.00 1.40
CA GLN A 33 -14.76 -11.80 1.16
C GLN A 33 -14.99 -11.51 -0.35
N PRO A 34 -13.96 -11.50 -1.22
CA PRO A 34 -14.16 -11.49 -2.67
C PRO A 34 -15.02 -12.64 -3.21
N PHE A 35 -14.90 -13.84 -2.64
CA PHE A 35 -15.73 -14.97 -3.06
C PHE A 35 -17.21 -14.75 -2.72
N GLN A 36 -17.52 -14.16 -1.57
CA GLN A 36 -18.89 -13.80 -1.19
C GLN A 36 -19.51 -12.79 -2.17
N VAL A 37 -18.77 -11.76 -2.56
CA VAL A 37 -19.24 -10.80 -3.58
C VAL A 37 -19.47 -11.48 -4.92
N LEU A 38 -18.53 -12.31 -5.37
CA LEU A 38 -18.68 -13.08 -6.61
C LEU A 38 -19.93 -13.98 -6.57
N THR A 39 -20.21 -14.59 -5.41
CA THR A 39 -21.41 -15.42 -5.23
C THR A 39 -22.68 -14.62 -5.47
N VAL A 40 -22.81 -13.45 -4.86
CA VAL A 40 -23.98 -12.56 -5.02
C VAL A 40 -24.16 -12.13 -6.48
N LEU A 41 -23.04 -11.79 -7.14
CA LEU A 41 -23.03 -11.41 -8.55
C LEU A 41 -23.43 -12.56 -9.48
N LEU A 42 -22.98 -13.79 -9.19
CA LEU A 42 -23.33 -14.99 -9.96
C LEU A 42 -24.78 -15.43 -9.75
N GLU A 43 -25.31 -15.34 -8.53
CA GLU A 43 -26.70 -15.66 -8.23
C GLU A 43 -27.69 -14.70 -8.88
N ARG A 44 -27.23 -13.48 -9.18
CA ARG A 44 -28.00 -12.44 -9.88
C ARG A 44 -27.38 -12.13 -11.24
N ALA A 45 -26.81 -13.12 -11.91
CA ALA A 45 -26.19 -12.93 -13.21
C ALA A 45 -27.15 -12.25 -14.20
N GLY A 46 -26.66 -11.20 -14.87
CA GLY A 46 -27.44 -10.35 -15.76
C GLY A 46 -28.20 -9.19 -15.09
N ALA A 47 -28.40 -9.22 -13.77
CA ALA A 47 -29.05 -8.13 -13.03
C ALA A 47 -28.03 -7.21 -12.34
N PRO A 48 -28.29 -5.89 -12.26
CA PRO A 48 -27.44 -4.98 -11.50
C PRO A 48 -27.57 -5.23 -9.99
N VAL A 49 -26.44 -5.24 -9.28
CA VAL A 49 -26.38 -5.29 -7.82
C VAL A 49 -25.83 -3.97 -7.31
N SER A 50 -26.59 -3.29 -6.43
CA SER A 50 -26.24 -1.96 -5.95
C SER A 50 -25.09 -1.98 -4.94
N ARG A 51 -24.33 -0.88 -4.85
CA ARG A 51 -23.27 -0.72 -3.84
C ARG A 51 -23.82 -0.84 -2.41
N GLU A 52 -24.99 -0.26 -2.13
CA GLU A 52 -25.64 -0.35 -0.82
C GLU A 52 -26.03 -1.78 -0.42
N GLU A 53 -26.42 -2.61 -1.40
CA GLU A 53 -26.67 -4.04 -1.14
C GLU A 53 -25.38 -4.79 -0.82
N LEU A 54 -24.32 -4.57 -1.62
CA LEU A 54 -23.01 -5.16 -1.35
C LEU A 54 -22.43 -4.70 0.00
N LYS A 55 -22.76 -3.47 0.43
CA LYS A 55 -22.42 -2.94 1.77
C LYS A 55 -22.98 -3.76 2.89
N LYS A 56 -24.29 -3.96 2.87
CA LYS A 56 -25.00 -4.72 3.92
C LYS A 56 -24.55 -6.18 3.98
N LEU A 57 -24.06 -6.72 2.87
CA LEU A 57 -23.60 -8.10 2.77
C LEU A 57 -22.17 -8.31 3.29
N LEU A 58 -21.28 -7.33 3.06
CA LEU A 58 -19.84 -7.47 3.34
C LEU A 58 -19.43 -6.96 4.72
N TRP A 59 -20.18 -6.02 5.30
CA TRP A 59 -19.85 -5.38 6.56
C TRP A 59 -21.07 -5.29 7.47
N ALA A 60 -20.88 -5.64 8.75
CA ALA A 60 -21.87 -5.35 9.79
C ALA A 60 -22.10 -3.82 9.86
N PRO A 61 -23.33 -3.35 10.16
CA PRO A 61 -23.70 -1.94 10.13
C PRO A 61 -22.80 -1.02 10.99
N ASP A 62 -22.06 -1.59 11.94
CA ASP A 62 -21.20 -0.86 12.88
C ASP A 62 -19.71 -0.83 12.47
N THR A 63 -19.37 -1.25 11.24
CA THR A 63 -17.98 -1.26 10.74
C THR A 63 -17.63 0.03 10.01
N PHE A 64 -16.86 0.93 10.64
CA PHE A 64 -16.39 2.18 10.03
C PHE A 64 -15.09 1.98 9.23
N VAL A 65 -15.21 1.75 7.93
CA VAL A 65 -14.09 1.72 6.95
C VAL A 65 -14.49 2.48 5.69
N ASP A 66 -13.52 2.89 4.88
CA ASP A 66 -13.76 3.42 3.53
C ASP A 66 -14.38 2.32 2.66
N PHE A 67 -15.71 2.33 2.61
CA PHE A 67 -16.53 1.31 1.98
C PHE A 67 -16.33 1.27 0.46
N ASP A 68 -16.28 2.43 -0.18
CA ASP A 68 -16.12 2.51 -1.63
C ASP A 68 -14.74 1.99 -2.03
N HIS A 69 -13.69 2.33 -1.26
CA HIS A 69 -12.36 1.80 -1.50
C HIS A 69 -12.32 0.27 -1.30
N GLY A 70 -12.87 -0.22 -0.18
CA GLY A 70 -12.90 -1.66 0.13
C GLY A 70 -13.68 -2.49 -0.89
N LEU A 71 -14.82 -1.98 -1.38
CA LEU A 71 -15.61 -2.64 -2.42
C LEU A 71 -14.85 -2.66 -3.76
N ASN A 72 -14.21 -1.56 -4.15
CA ASN A 72 -13.38 -1.51 -5.36
C ASN A 72 -12.20 -2.50 -5.29
N THR A 73 -11.49 -2.55 -4.17
CA THR A 73 -10.43 -3.55 -3.96
C THR A 73 -10.96 -4.97 -4.06
N THR A 74 -12.16 -5.22 -3.53
CA THR A 74 -12.80 -6.55 -3.57
C THR A 74 -13.17 -6.95 -4.99
N ILE A 75 -13.77 -6.04 -5.77
CA ILE A 75 -14.10 -6.28 -7.19
C ILE A 75 -12.83 -6.50 -8.02
N ASN A 76 -11.77 -5.72 -7.78
CA ASN A 76 -10.51 -5.90 -8.49
C ASN A 76 -9.88 -7.27 -8.22
N LYS A 77 -9.92 -7.77 -6.97
CA LYS A 77 -9.47 -9.14 -6.64
C LYS A 77 -10.27 -10.21 -7.40
N ILE A 78 -11.56 -9.99 -7.62
CA ILE A 78 -12.38 -10.91 -8.43
C ILE A 78 -11.95 -10.83 -9.89
N ARG A 79 -11.77 -9.61 -10.43
CA ARG A 79 -11.31 -9.41 -11.80
C ARG A 79 -9.96 -10.06 -12.06
N ASP A 80 -9.01 -9.92 -11.14
CA ASP A 80 -7.70 -10.59 -11.21
C ASP A 80 -7.86 -12.11 -11.26
N ALA A 81 -8.72 -12.68 -10.39
CA ALA A 81 -8.98 -14.11 -10.36
C ALA A 81 -9.69 -14.63 -11.64
N LEU A 82 -10.52 -13.80 -12.26
CA LEU A 82 -11.24 -14.11 -13.51
C LEU A 82 -10.50 -13.70 -14.77
N ASN A 83 -9.34 -13.05 -14.65
CA ASN A 83 -8.61 -12.42 -15.74
C ASN A 83 -9.53 -11.49 -16.57
N ASP A 84 -10.24 -10.63 -15.87
CA ASP A 84 -11.22 -9.67 -16.37
C ASP A 84 -10.67 -8.22 -16.31
N SER A 85 -11.13 -7.34 -17.20
CA SER A 85 -10.69 -5.93 -17.27
C SER A 85 -11.84 -4.99 -17.00
N PRO A 86 -11.65 -3.90 -16.23
CA PRO A 86 -12.69 -2.89 -16.05
C PRO A 86 -12.95 -2.07 -17.33
N GLU A 87 -11.96 -1.88 -18.21
CA GLU A 87 -12.09 -1.15 -19.47
C GLU A 87 -12.79 -1.98 -20.56
N ILE A 88 -12.57 -3.30 -20.56
CA ILE A 88 -13.19 -4.25 -21.51
C ILE A 88 -13.74 -5.45 -20.72
N PRO A 89 -14.88 -5.28 -20.03
CA PRO A 89 -15.39 -6.30 -19.12
C PRO A 89 -15.95 -7.50 -19.88
N LYS A 90 -15.53 -8.69 -19.46
CA LYS A 90 -16.05 -10.00 -19.91
C LYS A 90 -16.98 -10.61 -18.88
N PHE A 91 -16.75 -10.34 -17.59
CA PHE A 91 -17.51 -10.95 -16.51
C PHE A 91 -18.17 -9.91 -15.61
N ILE A 92 -17.48 -8.85 -15.21
CA ILE A 92 -18.00 -7.85 -14.26
C ILE A 92 -17.98 -6.47 -14.89
N GLU A 93 -19.16 -5.97 -15.20
CA GLU A 93 -19.39 -4.61 -15.66
C GLU A 93 -19.55 -3.65 -14.46
N THR A 94 -18.85 -2.52 -14.49
CA THR A 94 -19.02 -1.44 -13.51
C THR A 94 -20.17 -0.54 -13.95
N LEU A 95 -21.15 -0.32 -13.06
CA LEU A 95 -22.26 0.61 -13.25
C LEU A 95 -22.10 1.83 -12.33
N PRO A 96 -22.76 2.97 -12.61
CA PRO A 96 -22.66 4.16 -11.75
C PRO A 96 -22.92 3.89 -10.27
N ASN A 97 -23.88 3.01 -9.95
CA ASN A 97 -24.31 2.70 -8.58
C ASN A 97 -24.11 1.23 -8.18
N GLY A 98 -23.26 0.47 -8.87
CA GLY A 98 -23.13 -0.96 -8.59
C GLY A 98 -22.32 -1.74 -9.60
N TYR A 99 -22.53 -3.04 -9.63
CA TYR A 99 -21.86 -3.96 -10.54
C TYR A 99 -22.88 -4.94 -11.13
N ARG A 100 -22.59 -5.42 -12.34
CA ARG A 100 -23.41 -6.45 -13.00
C ARG A 100 -22.51 -7.56 -13.49
N PHE A 101 -22.89 -8.80 -13.21
CA PHE A 101 -22.24 -9.95 -13.84
C PHE A 101 -22.81 -10.15 -15.23
N ILE A 102 -21.96 -10.04 -16.25
CA ILE A 102 -22.33 -10.13 -17.67
C ILE A 102 -21.86 -11.42 -18.34
N GLY A 103 -21.13 -12.27 -17.62
CA GLY A 103 -20.72 -13.58 -18.12
C GLY A 103 -21.90 -14.52 -18.32
N ALA A 104 -21.87 -15.32 -19.39
CA ALA A 104 -22.86 -16.38 -19.61
C ALA A 104 -22.72 -17.46 -18.54
N VAL A 105 -23.73 -17.60 -17.70
CA VAL A 105 -23.84 -18.63 -16.66
C VAL A 105 -24.64 -19.82 -17.22
N ASP A 106 -24.10 -21.03 -17.08
CA ASP A 106 -24.79 -22.26 -17.47
C ASP A 106 -25.93 -22.56 -16.47
N PRO A 107 -27.21 -22.59 -16.90
CA PRO A 107 -28.34 -22.67 -16.00
C PRO A 107 -28.63 -24.07 -15.42
N ASN A 108 -27.87 -25.14 -15.72
CA ASN A 108 -28.20 -26.49 -15.27
C ASN A 108 -27.05 -27.25 -14.55
N PRO A 109 -27.21 -27.63 -13.27
CA PRO A 109 -26.27 -28.50 -12.57
C PRO A 109 -26.77 -29.95 -12.61
N GLU A 110 -26.48 -30.70 -13.67
CA GLU A 110 -26.58 -32.16 -13.64
C GLU A 110 -25.23 -32.83 -13.91
N PRO A 111 -24.91 -33.93 -13.18
CA PRO A 111 -23.64 -34.60 -13.29
C PRO A 111 -23.59 -35.40 -14.59
N ALA A 112 -22.53 -35.18 -15.38
CA ALA A 112 -22.19 -36.08 -16.48
C ALA A 112 -21.82 -37.45 -15.90
N VAL A 113 -22.78 -38.37 -15.87
CA VAL A 113 -22.52 -39.79 -15.70
C VAL A 113 -21.95 -40.30 -17.01
N GLU A 114 -20.67 -40.64 -17.03
CA GLU A 114 -20.08 -41.46 -18.10
C GLU A 114 -20.76 -42.83 -18.08
N VAL A 115 -21.71 -43.03 -18.98
CA VAL A 115 -22.23 -44.38 -19.29
C VAL A 115 -21.32 -44.99 -20.35
N ILE A 116 -20.45 -45.88 -19.90
CA ILE A 116 -19.78 -46.85 -20.77
C ILE A 116 -20.86 -47.74 -21.39
N SER A 117 -20.98 -47.71 -22.71
CA SER A 117 -21.68 -48.77 -23.46
C SER A 117 -20.86 -49.13 -24.71
N VAL A 118 -20.44 -50.40 -24.73
CA VAL A 118 -19.75 -51.11 -25.82
C VAL A 118 -20.84 -51.70 -26.76
N PRO A 119 -20.58 -51.91 -28.06
CA PRO A 119 -21.51 -51.59 -29.14
C PRO A 119 -22.42 -52.75 -29.56
N THR A 120 -23.56 -52.41 -30.16
CA THR A 120 -24.38 -53.34 -30.94
C THR A 120 -24.65 -52.72 -32.31
N ALA A 121 -24.10 -53.33 -33.36
CA ALA A 121 -24.47 -53.04 -34.75
C ALA A 121 -25.90 -53.55 -35.01
N PRO A 122 -26.70 -52.87 -35.87
CA PRO A 122 -26.78 -53.40 -37.23
C PRO A 122 -26.90 -52.36 -38.37
N GLN A 123 -26.22 -52.72 -39.46
CA GLN A 123 -26.57 -52.60 -40.89
C GLN A 123 -26.85 -51.22 -41.51
N LEU A 124 -25.87 -50.80 -42.32
CA LEU A 124 -25.97 -49.76 -43.35
C LEU A 124 -26.63 -50.29 -44.64
N LYS A 125 -27.51 -49.48 -45.24
CA LYS A 125 -27.78 -49.49 -46.70
C LYS A 125 -27.07 -48.31 -47.36
N PRO A 126 -26.62 -48.44 -48.62
CA PRO A 126 -25.54 -47.63 -49.15
C PRO A 126 -26.07 -46.35 -49.80
N LEU A 127 -25.28 -45.27 -49.71
CA LEU A 127 -25.38 -44.14 -50.62
C LEU A 127 -23.98 -43.76 -51.08
N ASN A 128 -23.66 -44.26 -52.28
CA ASN A 128 -22.86 -43.65 -53.33
C ASN A 128 -21.84 -42.56 -52.96
N GLY A 129 -20.57 -42.96 -53.07
CA GLY A 129 -19.65 -42.36 -54.03
C GLY A 129 -19.42 -40.85 -53.95
N ARG A 130 -18.44 -40.44 -53.16
CA ARG A 130 -17.67 -39.22 -53.45
C ARG A 130 -16.20 -39.40 -53.09
N LYS A 131 -15.34 -39.23 -54.11
CA LYS A 131 -13.89 -39.42 -54.05
C LYS A 131 -13.24 -38.59 -52.94
N LEU A 132 -12.36 -39.22 -52.15
CA LEU A 132 -11.52 -38.59 -51.13
C LEU A 132 -10.31 -37.91 -51.81
N MET A 133 -10.05 -36.63 -51.49
CA MET A 133 -8.74 -36.02 -51.66
C MET A 133 -8.05 -35.90 -50.28
N PRO A 134 -6.71 -35.97 -50.20
CA PRO A 134 -6.00 -36.10 -48.93
C PRO A 134 -5.91 -34.74 -48.20
N ARG A 135 -6.47 -34.66 -46.98
CA ARG A 135 -6.44 -33.49 -46.10
C ARG A 135 -5.17 -33.41 -45.22
N PHE A 136 -3.99 -33.64 -45.78
CA PHE A 136 -2.74 -33.61 -45.00
C PHE A 136 -2.12 -32.22 -44.73
N PRO A 137 -2.32 -31.13 -45.52
CA PRO A 137 -1.65 -29.86 -45.21
C PRO A 137 -2.37 -28.99 -44.15
N ILE A 138 -3.66 -29.22 -43.89
CA ILE A 138 -4.45 -28.34 -42.99
C ILE A 138 -4.13 -28.62 -41.51
N VAL A 139 -3.92 -29.90 -41.16
CA VAL A 139 -3.62 -30.28 -39.77
C VAL A 139 -2.25 -29.75 -39.36
N ALA A 140 -1.25 -29.83 -40.25
CA ALA A 140 0.11 -29.34 -39.99
C ALA A 140 0.14 -27.82 -39.73
N ILE A 141 -0.61 -27.04 -40.52
CA ILE A 141 -0.72 -25.58 -40.36
C ILE A 141 -1.43 -25.24 -39.05
N ALA A 142 -2.51 -25.95 -38.70
CA ALA A 142 -3.23 -25.72 -37.44
C ALA A 142 -2.34 -26.02 -36.21
N THR A 143 -1.55 -27.10 -36.24
CA THR A 143 -0.58 -27.40 -35.17
C THR A 143 0.55 -26.36 -35.09
N ALA A 144 1.06 -25.87 -36.22
CA ALA A 144 2.10 -24.84 -36.22
C ALA A 144 1.57 -23.51 -35.64
N CYS A 145 0.33 -23.12 -35.98
CA CYS A 145 -0.31 -21.93 -35.42
C CYS A 145 -0.59 -22.08 -33.92
N LEU A 146 -1.03 -23.26 -33.46
CA LEU A 146 -1.23 -23.54 -32.03
C LEU A 146 0.08 -23.51 -31.24
N LEU A 147 1.16 -24.06 -31.81
CA LEU A 147 2.48 -24.02 -31.19
C LEU A 147 3.01 -22.59 -31.13
N LEU A 148 2.88 -21.80 -32.21
CA LEU A 148 3.25 -20.38 -32.21
C LEU A 148 2.43 -19.55 -31.22
N ALA A 149 1.12 -19.78 -31.14
CA ALA A 149 0.25 -19.13 -30.16
C ALA A 149 0.59 -19.54 -28.72
N SER A 150 0.94 -20.81 -28.49
CA SER A 150 1.41 -21.28 -27.18
C SER A 150 2.75 -20.65 -26.82
N LEU A 151 3.64 -20.48 -27.79
CA LEU A 151 4.96 -19.88 -27.58
C LEU A 151 4.84 -18.37 -27.30
N THR A 152 3.91 -17.67 -27.95
CA THR A 152 3.63 -16.26 -27.65
C THR A 152 2.96 -16.09 -26.30
N VAL A 153 2.00 -16.94 -25.94
CA VAL A 153 1.38 -16.94 -24.59
C VAL A 153 2.39 -17.24 -23.50
N VAL A 154 3.25 -18.26 -23.67
CA VAL A 154 4.31 -18.57 -22.70
C VAL A 154 5.33 -17.43 -22.59
N ARG A 155 5.69 -16.77 -23.70
CA ARG A 155 6.57 -15.59 -23.67
C ARG A 155 5.90 -14.37 -23.03
N TYR A 156 4.59 -14.21 -23.23
CA TYR A 156 3.80 -13.13 -22.63
C TYR A 156 3.63 -13.37 -21.12
N GLU A 157 3.31 -14.60 -20.70
CA GLU A 157 3.23 -14.99 -19.29
C GLU A 157 4.61 -14.95 -18.61
N HIS A 158 5.70 -15.30 -19.30
CA HIS A 158 7.05 -15.12 -18.76
C HIS A 158 7.49 -13.64 -18.69
N ALA A 159 7.04 -12.79 -19.61
CA ALA A 159 7.30 -11.35 -19.56
C ALA A 159 6.48 -10.66 -18.44
N PHE A 160 5.28 -11.16 -18.15
CA PHE A 160 4.39 -10.63 -17.11
C PHE A 160 4.66 -11.23 -15.71
N SER A 161 5.13 -12.48 -15.63
CA SER A 161 5.46 -13.18 -14.37
C SER A 161 6.88 -12.93 -13.88
N ARG A 162 7.73 -12.31 -14.69
CA ARG A 162 8.94 -11.67 -14.17
C ARG A 162 8.49 -10.42 -13.44
N GLN A 163 8.14 -10.55 -12.15
CA GLN A 163 8.19 -9.40 -11.27
C GLN A 163 9.58 -8.78 -11.44
N PRO A 164 9.70 -7.55 -11.97
CA PRO A 164 10.97 -6.88 -11.99
C PRO A 164 11.45 -6.90 -10.54
N ARG A 165 12.69 -7.36 -10.31
CA ARG A 165 13.35 -7.08 -9.04
C ARG A 165 13.47 -5.55 -9.00
N LEU A 166 12.47 -4.90 -8.40
CA LEU A 166 12.48 -3.47 -8.17
C LEU A 166 13.62 -3.23 -7.20
N ASN A 167 14.75 -2.80 -7.77
CA ASN A 167 15.94 -2.46 -7.03
C ASN A 167 15.72 -1.04 -6.50
N ILE A 168 14.95 -0.93 -5.42
CA ILE A 168 14.67 0.34 -4.76
C ILE A 168 15.97 0.78 -4.07
N LYS A 169 16.61 1.81 -4.61
CA LYS A 169 17.82 2.43 -4.05
C LYS A 169 17.56 3.82 -3.51
N SER A 170 16.41 4.40 -3.86
CA SER A 170 16.04 5.75 -3.49
C SER A 170 14.56 5.86 -3.18
N ILE A 171 14.24 6.64 -2.15
CA ILE A 171 12.89 6.75 -1.60
C ILE A 171 12.57 8.21 -1.23
N ALA A 172 11.33 8.61 -1.46
CA ALA A 172 10.78 9.87 -0.96
C ALA A 172 9.60 9.58 -0.02
N VAL A 173 9.59 10.19 1.16
CA VAL A 173 8.43 10.15 2.05
C VAL A 173 7.62 11.41 1.84
N LEU A 174 6.37 11.25 1.40
CA LEU A 174 5.45 12.36 1.22
C LEU A 174 4.86 12.80 2.56
N PRO A 175 4.49 14.09 2.71
CA PRO A 175 3.81 14.58 3.91
C PRO A 175 2.61 13.71 4.24
N LEU A 176 2.65 13.07 5.43
CA LEU A 176 1.55 12.24 5.90
C LEU A 176 0.29 13.10 6.02
N ARG A 177 -0.83 12.58 5.52
CA ARG A 177 -2.10 13.29 5.58
C ARG A 177 -2.66 13.28 7.00
N ASN A 178 -3.00 14.45 7.53
CA ASN A 178 -3.76 14.56 8.76
C ASN A 178 -5.24 14.18 8.52
N LEU A 179 -5.71 13.12 9.16
CA LEU A 179 -7.11 12.65 9.06
C LEU A 179 -7.95 13.01 10.30
N SER A 180 -7.39 13.74 11.27
CA SER A 180 -8.15 14.19 12.46
C SER A 180 -9.24 15.22 12.13
N GLY A 181 -9.14 15.90 10.99
CA GLY A 181 -10.01 17.02 10.63
C GLY A 181 -9.68 18.33 11.36
N ASP A 182 -8.65 18.34 12.20
CA ASP A 182 -8.20 19.48 12.98
C ASP A 182 -6.82 19.93 12.49
N SER A 183 -6.78 21.09 11.82
CA SER A 183 -5.53 21.66 11.27
C SER A 183 -4.53 22.06 12.35
N SER A 184 -4.96 22.23 13.61
CA SER A 184 -4.04 22.47 14.72
C SER A 184 -3.14 21.26 15.00
N GLN A 185 -3.46 20.09 14.43
CA GLN A 185 -2.65 18.86 14.50
C GLN A 185 -1.78 18.61 13.27
N ASP A 186 -1.75 19.52 12.29
CA ASP A 186 -0.88 19.37 11.11
C ASP A 186 0.61 19.28 11.47
N TYR A 187 1.02 19.96 12.55
CA TYR A 187 2.41 19.84 13.04
C TYR A 187 2.75 18.39 13.39
N PHE A 188 1.77 17.60 13.86
CA PHE A 188 1.99 16.22 14.27
C PHE A 188 2.27 15.34 13.05
N SER A 189 1.46 15.46 12.00
CA SER A 189 1.66 14.70 10.76
C SER A 189 2.93 15.13 10.01
N ASP A 190 3.21 16.43 9.96
CA ASP A 190 4.40 16.96 9.28
C ASP A 190 5.68 16.52 10.01
N SER A 191 5.71 16.65 11.33
CA SER A 191 6.88 16.25 12.12
C SER A 191 7.05 14.73 12.16
N MET A 192 5.97 13.96 12.16
CA MET A 192 6.01 12.49 11.99
C MET A 192 6.64 12.10 10.66
N THR A 193 6.32 12.83 9.58
CA THR A 193 6.92 12.60 8.27
C THR A 193 8.44 12.81 8.33
N ASP A 194 8.87 13.90 8.96
CA ASP A 194 10.28 14.23 9.09
C ASP A 194 11.06 13.21 9.95
N GLU A 195 10.45 12.73 11.03
CA GLU A 195 10.99 11.64 11.84
C GLU A 195 11.16 10.35 11.04
N LEU A 196 10.16 9.96 10.24
CA LEU A 196 10.28 8.79 9.36
C LEU A 196 11.40 8.95 8.32
N ILE A 197 11.54 10.13 7.73
CA ILE A 197 12.64 10.44 6.81
C ILE A 197 13.98 10.27 7.51
N THR A 198 14.11 10.82 8.73
CA THR A 198 15.33 10.75 9.53
C THR A 198 15.68 9.30 9.90
N GLN A 199 14.70 8.52 10.36
CA GLN A 199 14.91 7.11 10.72
C GLN A 199 15.27 6.25 9.50
N LEU A 200 14.63 6.48 8.35
CA LEU A 200 14.99 5.78 7.12
C LEU A 200 16.40 6.16 6.65
N ALA A 201 16.80 7.43 6.77
CA ALA A 201 18.14 7.87 6.41
C ALA A 201 19.22 7.23 7.30
N LYS A 202 18.92 6.95 8.57
CA LYS A 202 19.84 6.29 9.51
C LYS A 202 19.91 4.76 9.32
N THR A 203 18.76 4.12 9.09
CA THR A 203 18.63 2.65 9.18
C THR A 203 18.65 1.92 7.83
N SER A 204 18.54 2.65 6.73
CA SER A 204 18.52 2.07 5.38
C SER A 204 19.73 2.51 4.55
N ASN A 205 20.21 1.62 3.67
CA ASN A 205 21.22 1.96 2.68
C ASN A 205 20.59 2.59 1.42
N LEU A 206 19.62 3.49 1.61
CA LEU A 206 18.85 4.13 0.55
C LEU A 206 19.19 5.61 0.47
N ARG A 207 19.13 6.17 -0.74
CA ARG A 207 19.07 7.61 -0.92
C ARG A 207 17.67 8.09 -0.51
N VAL A 208 17.55 8.68 0.67
CA VAL A 208 16.29 9.28 1.15
C VAL A 208 16.22 10.74 0.74
N VAL A 209 15.11 11.18 0.14
CA VAL A 209 14.87 12.59 -0.19
C VAL A 209 14.61 13.40 1.08
N SER A 210 15.23 14.57 1.19
CA SER A 210 15.09 15.48 2.33
C SER A 210 13.64 15.98 2.50
N SER A 211 13.22 16.18 3.75
CA SER A 211 11.89 16.69 4.14
C SER A 211 11.48 17.99 3.42
N GLY A 212 12.34 19.01 3.36
CA GLY A 212 12.01 20.26 2.65
C GLY A 212 11.74 20.09 1.13
N SER A 213 12.33 19.07 0.51
CA SER A 213 12.08 18.76 -0.90
C SER A 213 10.73 18.08 -1.13
N THR A 214 10.23 17.31 -0.16
CA THR A 214 8.93 16.64 -0.25
C THR A 214 7.78 17.50 0.28
N MET A 215 8.06 18.43 1.19
CA MET A 215 7.05 19.30 1.82
C MET A 215 6.29 20.16 0.81
N ARG A 216 6.91 20.54 -0.31
CA ARG A 216 6.24 21.29 -1.39
C ARG A 216 5.09 20.53 -2.05
N PHE A 217 5.03 19.22 -1.88
CA PHE A 217 3.95 18.37 -2.40
C PHE A 217 2.80 18.18 -1.40
N LYS A 218 2.88 18.80 -0.21
CA LYS A 218 1.79 18.79 0.77
C LYS A 218 0.52 19.34 0.14
N ASN A 219 -0.59 18.61 0.27
CA ASN A 219 -1.89 18.94 -0.32
C ASN A 219 -1.87 19.14 -1.85
N SER A 220 -0.85 18.64 -2.55
CA SER A 220 -0.84 18.66 -4.02
C SER A 220 -1.74 17.56 -4.59
N ASN A 221 -2.33 17.81 -5.75
CA ASN A 221 -3.12 16.83 -6.50
C ASN A 221 -2.29 16.12 -7.59
N LEU A 222 -0.95 16.21 -7.50
CA LEU A 222 -0.05 15.57 -8.46
C LEU A 222 -0.04 14.06 -8.25
N SER A 223 0.03 13.32 -9.34
CA SER A 223 0.25 11.87 -9.29
C SER A 223 1.70 11.53 -8.95
N ILE A 224 1.94 10.32 -8.45
CA ILE A 224 3.31 9.83 -8.16
C ILE A 224 4.25 9.98 -9.38
N PRO A 225 3.86 9.60 -10.62
CA PRO A 225 4.72 9.78 -11.78
C PRO A 225 5.06 11.25 -12.08
N GLU A 226 4.16 12.19 -11.77
CA GLU A 226 4.41 13.62 -11.92
C GLU A 226 5.42 14.13 -10.88
N MET A 227 5.22 13.80 -9.60
CA MET A 227 6.17 14.16 -8.53
C MET A 227 7.55 13.52 -8.75
N ASN A 228 7.57 12.31 -9.33
CA ASN A 228 8.81 11.59 -9.62
C ASN A 228 9.68 12.27 -10.69
N ARG A 229 9.10 13.08 -11.58
CA ARG A 229 9.89 13.86 -12.57
C ARG A 229 10.89 14.78 -11.87
N ASP A 230 10.51 15.32 -10.72
CA ASP A 230 11.36 16.19 -9.93
C ASP A 230 12.26 15.42 -8.98
N LEU A 231 11.70 14.45 -8.24
CA LEU A 231 12.40 13.79 -7.13
C LEU A 231 13.30 12.62 -7.58
N LYS A 232 13.00 12.04 -8.74
CA LYS A 232 13.78 10.98 -9.41
C LYS A 232 14.11 9.81 -8.47
N VAL A 233 13.11 9.32 -7.74
CA VAL A 233 13.24 8.21 -6.77
C VAL A 233 12.69 6.91 -7.36
N ASP A 234 13.06 5.78 -6.76
CA ASP A 234 12.56 4.46 -7.17
C ASP A 234 11.22 4.11 -6.51
N ALA A 235 10.95 4.69 -5.33
CA ALA A 235 9.71 4.48 -4.59
C ALA A 235 9.30 5.70 -3.79
N PHE A 236 7.99 5.77 -3.50
CA PHE A 236 7.38 6.76 -2.62
C PHE A 236 6.78 6.09 -1.40
N VAL A 237 6.88 6.74 -0.24
CA VAL A 237 6.09 6.41 0.94
C VAL A 237 4.96 7.42 1.02
N GLU A 238 3.73 6.92 0.95
CA GLU A 238 2.51 7.68 1.20
C GLU A 238 1.87 7.22 2.50
N GLY A 239 1.09 8.09 3.11
CA GLY A 239 0.40 7.71 4.33
C GLY A 239 -0.48 8.77 4.92
N SER A 240 -1.06 8.40 6.04
CA SER A 240 -1.94 9.25 6.83
C SER A 240 -1.78 8.98 8.31
N VAL A 241 -2.02 10.01 9.11
CA VAL A 241 -2.03 9.94 10.56
C VAL A 241 -3.39 10.41 11.05
N LEU A 242 -4.00 9.61 11.91
CA LEU A 242 -5.17 9.95 12.68
C LEU A 242 -4.79 9.91 14.15
N ARG A 243 -4.95 11.04 14.84
CA ARG A 243 -4.75 11.12 16.27
C ARG A 243 -6.07 11.51 16.94
N PHE A 244 -6.44 10.74 17.97
CA PHE A 244 -7.60 11.01 18.79
C PHE A 244 -7.21 10.87 20.26
N GLY A 245 -6.95 12.00 20.92
CA GLY A 245 -6.42 12.00 22.29
C GLY A 245 -5.05 11.32 22.35
N ASN A 246 -5.00 10.16 23.00
CA ASN A 246 -3.79 9.33 23.12
C ASN A 246 -3.70 8.25 22.05
N ASP A 247 -4.77 7.95 21.31
CA ASP A 247 -4.75 6.94 20.27
C ASP A 247 -4.17 7.51 18.97
N VAL A 248 -3.23 6.77 18.38
CA VAL A 248 -2.61 7.12 17.11
C VAL A 248 -2.77 5.95 16.13
N ARG A 249 -3.31 6.27 14.95
CA ARG A 249 -3.36 5.38 13.80
C ARG A 249 -2.50 5.97 12.69
N VAL A 250 -1.58 5.17 12.17
CA VAL A 250 -0.76 5.53 11.02
C VAL A 250 -0.99 4.51 9.92
N THR A 251 -1.29 4.98 8.72
CA THR A 251 -1.30 4.16 7.52
C THR A 251 -0.08 4.53 6.70
N ALA A 252 0.72 3.54 6.32
CA ALA A 252 1.91 3.73 5.49
C ALA A 252 1.85 2.80 4.28
N GLN A 253 2.23 3.33 3.13
CA GLN A 253 2.15 2.65 1.85
C GLN A 253 3.42 2.91 1.06
N LEU A 254 3.96 1.87 0.43
CA LEU A 254 5.11 1.95 -0.45
C LEU A 254 4.63 1.83 -1.89
N ILE A 255 4.91 2.83 -2.72
CA ILE A 255 4.42 2.94 -4.09
C ILE A 255 5.59 2.96 -5.06
N ASP A 256 5.47 2.22 -6.16
CA ASP A 256 6.42 2.24 -7.27
C ASP A 256 6.35 3.56 -8.02
N SER A 257 7.49 4.25 -8.15
CA SER A 257 7.52 5.61 -8.70
C SER A 257 7.26 5.72 -10.20
N THR A 258 7.31 4.59 -10.92
CA THR A 258 7.16 4.54 -12.39
C THR A 258 5.78 4.06 -12.81
N THR A 259 5.21 3.14 -12.06
CA THR A 259 3.95 2.46 -12.38
C THR A 259 2.79 2.88 -11.50
N ASP A 260 3.02 3.73 -10.50
CA ASP A 260 2.01 4.17 -9.52
C ASP A 260 1.29 2.98 -8.85
N ARG A 261 2.04 1.89 -8.64
CA ARG A 261 1.51 0.63 -8.11
C ARG A 261 1.93 0.46 -6.66
N HIS A 262 0.96 0.14 -5.81
CA HIS A 262 1.23 -0.26 -4.42
C HIS A 262 2.11 -1.51 -4.37
N ILE A 263 3.26 -1.37 -3.73
CA ILE A 263 4.20 -2.44 -3.42
C ILE A 263 3.81 -3.07 -2.07
N TRP A 264 3.39 -2.23 -1.13
CA TRP A 264 3.00 -2.60 0.22
C TRP A 264 2.11 -1.51 0.83
N ALA A 265 1.24 -1.91 1.75
CA ALA A 265 0.42 -1.02 2.55
C ALA A 265 0.11 -1.72 3.88
N GLU A 266 0.16 -0.96 4.98
CA GLU A 266 -0.11 -1.48 6.32
C GLU A 266 -0.66 -0.38 7.23
N ASP A 267 -1.49 -0.78 8.18
CA ASP A 267 -2.01 0.05 9.25
C ASP A 267 -1.34 -0.28 10.58
N TYR A 268 -1.03 0.78 11.31
CA TYR A 268 -0.34 0.74 12.59
C TYR A 268 -1.19 1.46 13.62
N HIS A 269 -1.43 0.81 14.74
CA HIS A 269 -2.18 1.36 15.86
C HIS A 269 -1.32 1.34 17.11
N GLY A 270 -1.41 2.39 17.91
CA GLY A 270 -0.74 2.44 19.20
C GLY A 270 -1.17 3.66 20.01
N GLU A 271 -0.68 3.71 21.25
CA GLU A 271 -0.83 4.88 22.09
C GLU A 271 0.31 5.87 21.88
N LEU A 272 0.07 7.15 22.17
CA LEU A 272 1.06 8.22 22.06
C LEU A 272 2.30 7.99 22.95
N ARG A 273 2.18 7.21 24.04
CA ARG A 273 3.31 6.79 24.89
C ARG A 273 4.28 5.84 24.19
N GLU A 274 3.76 5.08 23.23
CA GLU A 274 4.48 4.06 22.47
C GLU A 274 4.81 4.53 21.06
N ILE A 275 4.62 5.82 20.78
CA ILE A 275 4.75 6.38 19.43
C ILE A 275 6.15 6.19 18.84
N LEU A 276 7.20 6.21 19.66
CA LEU A 276 8.57 5.95 19.21
C LEU A 276 8.74 4.49 18.76
N VAL A 277 8.07 3.54 19.44
CA VAL A 277 8.00 2.13 19.01
C VAL A 277 7.26 2.03 17.68
N LEU A 278 6.13 2.73 17.55
CA LEU A 278 5.33 2.76 16.33
C LEU A 278 6.14 3.29 15.14
N GLN A 279 6.85 4.42 15.32
CA GLN A 279 7.71 5.03 14.32
C GLN A 279 8.82 4.07 13.85
N ASN A 280 9.52 3.45 14.81
CA ASN A 280 10.58 2.50 14.48
C ASN A 280 10.04 1.26 13.76
N ASN A 281 8.86 0.78 14.15
CA ASN A 281 8.20 -0.34 13.47
C ASN A 281 7.86 0.01 12.01
N ILE A 282 7.29 1.19 11.78
CA ILE A 282 6.97 1.66 10.42
C ILE A 282 8.24 1.80 9.57
N ALA A 283 9.27 2.48 10.09
CA ALA A 283 10.53 2.66 9.37
C ALA A 283 11.22 1.32 9.07
N SER A 284 11.22 0.39 10.03
CA SER A 284 11.78 -0.94 9.87
C SER A 284 11.01 -1.77 8.85
N ALA A 285 9.68 -1.74 8.89
CA ALA A 285 8.85 -2.43 7.92
C ALA A 285 9.10 -1.90 6.50
N ILE A 286 9.17 -0.57 6.32
CA ILE A 286 9.52 0.04 5.03
C ILE A 286 10.91 -0.42 4.59
N ALA A 287 11.91 -0.31 5.48
CA ALA A 287 13.28 -0.74 5.18
C ALA A 287 13.33 -2.24 4.82
N ASP A 288 12.57 -3.10 5.50
CA ASP A 288 12.48 -4.53 5.23
C ASP A 288 11.79 -4.85 3.91
N LYS A 289 10.73 -4.13 3.53
CA LYS A 289 10.10 -4.31 2.22
C LYS A 289 11.03 -3.90 1.08
N VAL A 290 11.86 -2.88 1.31
CA VAL A 290 12.90 -2.47 0.36
C VAL A 290 14.06 -3.47 0.34
N ARG A 291 14.52 -3.94 1.51
CA ARG A 291 15.63 -4.90 1.68
C ARG A 291 15.30 -6.31 1.21
N ALA A 292 14.10 -6.82 1.45
CA ALA A 292 13.67 -8.16 1.00
C ALA A 292 13.68 -8.31 -0.55
N ARG A 293 13.88 -7.20 -1.28
CA ARG A 293 14.00 -7.15 -2.74
C ARG A 293 15.41 -6.76 -3.22
N THR A 294 16.35 -6.55 -2.30
CA THR A 294 17.77 -6.29 -2.55
C THR A 294 18.64 -7.29 -1.75
N ILE A 295 19.92 -7.44 -2.09
CA ILE A 295 20.79 -8.45 -1.47
C ILE A 295 21.01 -8.12 0.02
N ALA A 296 21.17 -9.18 0.83
CA ALA A 296 21.06 -9.30 2.29
C ALA A 296 21.54 -8.14 3.20
N PRO A 297 20.96 -7.98 4.41
CA PRO A 297 21.19 -6.86 5.31
C PRO A 297 22.54 -6.96 6.05
N PRO A 298 23.16 -5.83 6.46
CA PRO A 298 23.99 -5.83 7.66
C PRO A 298 23.09 -5.97 8.90
N ASP A 299 23.49 -6.89 9.77
CA ASP A 299 22.88 -7.22 11.05
C ASP A 299 23.20 -6.09 12.05
N VAL A 300 22.47 -4.97 11.96
CA VAL A 300 22.53 -3.91 12.98
C VAL A 300 21.29 -4.07 13.86
N PRO A 301 21.45 -4.53 15.11
CA PRO A 301 20.35 -4.55 16.06
C PRO A 301 19.78 -3.14 16.19
N LEU A 302 18.52 -2.96 15.79
CA LEU A 302 17.83 -1.70 15.97
C LEU A 302 17.63 -1.48 17.48
N PRO A 303 18.06 -0.35 18.04
CA PRO A 303 17.83 -0.07 19.45
C PRO A 303 16.32 -0.05 19.72
N GLN A 304 15.88 -0.75 20.76
CA GLN A 304 14.49 -0.66 21.18
C GLN A 304 14.22 0.75 21.72
N PRO A 305 13.28 1.50 21.11
CA PRO A 305 13.00 2.85 21.56
C PRO A 305 12.41 2.81 22.96
N LYS A 306 12.99 3.60 23.87
CA LYS A 306 12.47 3.76 25.23
C LYS A 306 11.11 4.45 25.17
N GLN A 307 10.20 4.08 26.08
CA GLN A 307 8.96 4.84 26.26
C GLN A 307 9.26 6.28 26.66
N VAL A 308 8.46 7.22 26.17
CA VAL A 308 8.61 8.66 26.41
C VAL A 308 7.33 9.24 27.01
N ASP A 309 7.45 10.29 27.83
CA ASP A 309 6.27 11.04 28.25
C ASP A 309 5.57 11.63 27.00
N PRO A 310 4.28 11.33 26.76
CA PRO A 310 3.56 11.84 25.58
C PRO A 310 3.60 13.35 25.44
N ARG A 311 3.63 14.07 26.56
CA ARG A 311 3.67 15.53 26.58
C ARG A 311 5.04 16.05 26.16
N ALA A 312 6.10 15.34 26.53
CA ALA A 312 7.45 15.65 26.08
C ALA A 312 7.57 15.46 24.57
N TYR A 313 7.06 14.33 24.08
CA TYR A 313 7.04 14.04 22.65
C TYR A 313 6.18 15.04 21.86
N ASP A 314 4.99 15.39 22.35
CA ASP A 314 4.10 16.37 21.73
C ASP A 314 4.75 17.76 21.62
N ALA A 315 5.35 18.23 22.72
CA ALA A 315 6.09 19.49 22.75
C ALA A 315 7.29 19.44 21.79
N TYR A 316 8.02 18.34 21.75
CA TYR A 316 9.12 18.18 20.80
C TYR A 316 8.67 18.28 19.35
N LEU A 317 7.61 17.59 18.95
CA LEU A 317 7.09 17.67 17.59
C LEU A 317 6.60 19.09 17.26
N LYS A 318 5.95 19.79 18.20
CA LYS A 318 5.63 21.22 18.01
C LYS A 318 6.88 22.04 17.76
N GLY A 319 7.92 21.82 18.56
CA GLY A 319 9.22 22.47 18.41
C GLY A 319 9.84 22.23 17.03
N ARG A 320 9.80 20.99 16.54
CA ARG A 320 10.26 20.62 15.19
C ARG A 320 9.43 21.30 14.11
N GLY A 321 8.11 21.29 14.23
CA GLY A 321 7.21 21.98 13.31
C GLY A 321 7.53 23.47 13.20
N TYR A 322 7.65 24.17 14.32
CA TYR A 322 8.07 25.57 14.36
C TYR A 322 9.47 25.79 13.77
N TRP A 323 10.43 24.89 14.04
CA TRP A 323 11.77 24.96 13.47
C TRP A 323 11.74 24.89 11.94
N PHE A 324 11.04 23.92 11.37
CA PHE A 324 10.96 23.77 9.91
C PHE A 324 10.27 24.95 9.25
N ARG A 325 9.21 25.45 9.89
CA ARG A 325 8.53 26.67 9.50
C ARG A 325 9.56 27.80 9.43
N SER A 326 10.24 28.11 10.53
CA SER A 326 11.22 29.23 10.60
C SER A 326 12.29 29.31 9.49
N LYS A 327 12.55 28.21 8.74
CA LYS A 327 13.48 28.15 7.60
C LYS A 327 12.88 28.54 6.25
N ASN A 328 11.56 28.69 6.13
CA ASN A 328 10.89 29.01 4.88
C ASN A 328 10.76 30.54 4.64
N PRO A 329 10.79 30.99 3.38
CA PRO A 329 10.61 32.42 3.06
C PRO A 329 9.20 32.93 3.38
N GLY A 330 9.11 34.02 4.15
CA GLY A 330 7.85 34.77 4.38
C GLY A 330 7.09 34.44 5.66
N GLU A 331 7.74 33.79 6.63
CA GLU A 331 7.07 33.25 7.80
C GLU A 331 7.23 34.05 9.10
N ASN A 332 6.52 33.61 10.15
CA ASN A 332 6.39 34.31 11.42
C ASN A 332 7.75 34.40 12.16
N PRO A 333 8.25 35.60 12.46
CA PRO A 333 9.51 35.78 13.20
C PRO A 333 9.56 35.04 14.54
N ASP A 334 8.39 34.81 15.16
CA ASP A 334 8.29 34.15 16.47
C ASP A 334 8.49 32.63 16.40
N ASP A 335 8.49 32.02 15.22
CA ASP A 335 8.55 30.56 15.09
C ASP A 335 9.85 29.97 15.61
N LEU A 336 10.97 30.69 15.43
CA LEU A 336 12.24 30.24 16.01
C LEU A 336 12.17 30.24 17.55
N GLU A 337 11.60 31.28 18.16
CA GLU A 337 11.48 31.36 19.61
C GLU A 337 10.47 30.33 20.15
N ASN A 338 9.35 30.15 19.47
CA ASN A 338 8.37 29.11 19.78
C ASN A 338 9.00 27.72 19.70
N SER A 339 9.88 27.47 18.72
CA SER A 339 10.63 26.22 18.62
C SER A 339 11.47 25.97 19.88
N GLY A 340 12.30 26.96 20.27
CA GLY A 340 13.11 26.88 21.48
C GLY A 340 12.28 26.70 22.76
N ALA A 341 11.13 27.38 22.87
CA ALA A 341 10.23 27.27 24.00
C ALA A 341 9.62 25.86 24.12
N GLU A 342 9.19 25.26 23.01
CA GLU A 342 8.62 23.92 23.01
C GLU A 342 9.69 22.84 23.27
N TYR A 343 10.93 22.99 22.79
CA TYR A 343 12.02 22.09 23.18
C TYR A 343 12.33 22.15 24.68
N ARG A 344 12.36 23.35 25.28
CA ARG A 344 12.50 23.51 26.72
C ARG A 344 11.34 22.85 27.48
N ARG A 345 10.11 22.97 26.97
CA ARG A 345 8.93 22.33 27.55
C ARG A 345 8.99 20.81 27.44
N ALA A 346 9.50 20.27 26.33
CA ALA A 346 9.73 18.84 26.18
C ALA A 346 10.69 18.30 27.26
N ILE A 347 11.80 19.01 27.50
CA ILE A 347 12.78 18.69 28.55
C ILE A 347 12.17 18.79 29.96
N GLN A 348 11.26 19.74 30.20
CA GLN A 348 10.56 19.85 31.48
C GLN A 348 9.65 18.65 31.75
N TYR A 349 9.00 18.11 30.71
CA TYR A 349 8.16 16.91 30.84
C TYR A 349 8.99 15.63 30.96
N ASP A 350 10.07 15.51 30.19
CA ASP A 350 10.98 14.36 30.24
C ASP A 350 12.45 14.81 30.10
N PRO A 351 13.17 14.95 31.23
CA PRO A 351 14.58 15.33 31.23
C PRO A 351 15.53 14.30 30.60
N ASN A 352 15.06 13.10 30.29
CA ASN A 352 15.85 12.06 29.62
C ASN A 352 15.56 11.98 28.10
N TYR A 353 14.68 12.83 27.58
CA TYR A 353 14.32 12.83 26.17
C TYR A 353 15.39 13.54 25.32
N ALA A 354 16.40 12.76 24.91
CA ALA A 354 17.59 13.22 24.18
C ALA A 354 17.29 14.09 22.93
N PRO A 355 16.29 13.77 22.07
CA PRO A 355 16.01 14.57 20.88
C PRO A 355 15.63 16.03 21.17
N ALA A 356 15.01 16.32 22.31
CA ALA A 356 14.67 17.68 22.68
C ALA A 356 15.91 18.54 22.98
N TYR A 357 16.97 17.95 23.52
CA TYR A 357 18.25 18.63 23.68
C TYR A 357 18.94 18.87 22.33
N GLY A 358 18.84 17.93 21.38
CA GLY A 358 19.31 18.11 20.01
C GLY A 358 18.61 19.28 19.30
N GLY A 359 17.27 19.34 19.38
CA GLY A 359 16.52 20.47 18.84
C GLY A 359 16.87 21.81 19.50
N LEU A 360 17.15 21.81 20.81
CA LEU A 360 17.59 23.00 21.53
C LEU A 360 18.99 23.45 21.10
N ALA A 361 19.89 22.51 20.78
CA ALA A 361 21.20 22.81 20.21
C ALA A 361 21.05 23.47 18.82
N ASP A 362 20.20 22.93 17.95
CA ASP A 362 19.88 23.53 16.64
C ASP A 362 19.37 24.98 16.78
N TYR A 363 18.46 25.21 17.74
CA TYR A 363 17.94 26.53 18.07
C TYR A 363 19.04 27.51 18.49
N TYR A 364 19.90 27.14 19.44
CA TYR A 364 20.99 28.00 19.89
C TYR A 364 22.03 28.25 18.80
N GLY A 365 22.35 27.23 18.00
CA GLY A 365 23.25 27.38 16.86
C GLY A 365 22.75 28.41 15.84
N LEU A 366 21.44 28.44 15.58
CA LEU A 366 20.86 29.45 14.71
C LEU A 366 20.88 30.85 15.34
N LEU A 367 20.53 31.00 16.62
CA LEU A 367 20.58 32.30 17.31
C LEU A 367 21.99 32.89 17.38
N ALA A 368 23.01 32.03 17.50
CA ALA A 368 24.42 32.42 17.47
C ALA A 368 24.85 32.95 16.09
N GLY A 369 24.26 32.43 15.02
CA GLY A 369 24.56 32.80 13.64
C GLY A 369 23.79 34.02 13.12
N ASP A 370 22.53 34.22 13.55
CA ASP A 370 21.59 35.09 12.82
C ASP A 370 20.70 36.00 13.70
N ARG A 371 21.25 36.59 14.77
CA ARG A 371 20.71 37.77 15.53
C ARG A 371 19.80 37.51 16.75
N GLY A 372 20.25 36.72 17.74
CA GLY A 372 19.53 36.62 19.03
C GLY A 372 20.36 36.84 20.29
N ILE A 373 21.60 36.34 20.31
CA ILE A 373 22.50 36.34 21.48
C ILE A 373 23.94 36.52 21.02
N PRO A 374 24.86 36.97 21.89
CA PRO A 374 26.28 37.03 21.54
C PRO A 374 26.77 35.67 21.04
N ALA A 375 27.42 35.64 19.87
CA ALA A 375 27.81 34.39 19.21
C ALA A 375 28.53 33.42 20.16
N LYS A 376 29.46 33.94 20.98
CA LYS A 376 30.19 33.13 21.97
C LYS A 376 29.26 32.45 22.99
N GLU A 377 28.24 33.16 23.48
CA GLU A 377 27.27 32.62 24.42
C GLU A 377 26.36 31.58 23.76
N GLY A 378 25.88 31.87 22.55
CA GLY A 378 25.06 30.92 21.80
C GLY A 378 25.78 29.63 21.43
N TRP A 379 27.07 29.71 21.07
CA TRP A 379 27.88 28.52 20.82
C TRP A 379 28.09 27.66 22.07
N VAL A 380 28.28 28.28 23.25
CA VAL A 380 28.38 27.55 24.53
C VAL A 380 27.07 26.81 24.83
N LEU A 381 25.93 27.50 24.74
CA LEU A 381 24.61 26.88 24.99
C LEU A 381 24.30 25.76 23.98
N CYS A 382 24.67 25.95 22.71
CA CYS A 382 24.57 24.94 21.67
C CYS A 382 25.39 23.69 22.02
N GLU A 383 26.66 23.87 22.40
CA GLU A 383 27.55 22.78 22.77
C GLU A 383 27.07 22.03 24.01
N GLU A 384 26.63 22.74 25.05
CA GLU A 384 26.07 22.13 26.26
C GLU A 384 24.83 21.26 25.95
N ALA A 385 23.92 21.79 25.13
CA ALA A 385 22.73 21.05 24.72
C ALA A 385 23.09 19.82 23.86
N ALA A 386 24.01 19.96 22.90
CA ALA A 386 24.46 18.86 22.06
C ALA A 386 25.16 17.76 22.87
N GLN A 387 26.07 18.11 23.78
CA GLN A 387 26.75 17.16 24.66
C GLN A 387 25.75 16.44 25.57
N LYS A 388 24.73 17.14 26.07
CA LYS A 388 23.66 16.52 26.86
C LYS A 388 22.84 15.53 26.05
N ALA A 389 22.51 15.86 24.80
CA ALA A 389 21.81 14.97 23.87
C ALA A 389 22.64 13.69 23.66
N LEU A 390 23.92 13.81 23.32
CA LEU A 390 24.83 12.68 23.08
C LEU A 390 25.03 11.80 24.32
N LYS A 391 25.08 12.40 25.52
CA LYS A 391 25.18 11.66 26.77
C LYS A 391 23.93 10.82 27.07
N LEU A 392 22.76 11.27 26.62
CA LEU A 392 21.50 10.56 26.78
C LEU A 392 21.28 9.51 25.68
N ASP A 393 21.73 9.81 24.46
CA ASP A 393 21.67 8.94 23.29
C ASP A 393 22.86 9.22 22.33
N GLU A 394 23.82 8.31 22.33
CA GLU A 394 25.02 8.39 21.49
C GLU A 394 24.72 8.23 19.99
N SER A 395 23.54 7.73 19.62
CA SER A 395 23.12 7.55 18.21
C SER A 395 22.65 8.84 17.53
N LEU A 396 22.64 9.96 18.27
CA LEU A 396 22.30 11.29 17.78
C LEU A 396 23.50 12.06 17.19
N GLY A 397 24.73 11.52 17.31
CA GLY A 397 25.97 12.17 16.85
C GLY A 397 26.31 12.04 15.38
#